data_AF-A0A960KSE5-F1
#
_entry.id   AF-A0A960KSE5-F1
#
_cell.length_a   1.000
_cell.length_b   1.000
_cell.length_c   1.000
_cell.angle_alpha   90.00
_cell.angle_beta   90.00
_cell.angle_gamma   90.00
#
_symmetry.space_group_name_H-M   'P 1'
#
loop_
_entity.id
_entity.type
_entity.pdbx_description
1 polymer ?
#
loop_
_entity_poly.entity_id
_entity_poly.type
_entity_poly.pdbx_seq_one_letter_code
_entity_poly.pdbx_strand_id
1 'polypeptide(L)'
;PGAEGFSHRLLAGEISERCQSCHRHRRPVDAVHQQVGENCGTCHQTSGWTPATFDHRLLDAAVADACADCHDTNRPDNDLHRQSAIACRDCHTTDAWKPATFDHDRWFRFDRHHPADCATCHPNSSAFSDYSCYGCHEHSRSRIAGEHLEEGIRNFENCAECHRSGDEHDIQRGRRGERDTGRRSGEHHDDD
;
A
#
# COMPACT_ATOMS: atom_id res chain seq x y z
N PRO A 1 -9.16 18.43 -54.10
CA PRO A 1 -8.68 17.08 -54.45
C PRO A 1 -8.32 16.32 -53.16
N GLY A 2 -9.28 15.54 -52.66
CA GLY A 2 -9.16 14.83 -51.38
C GLY A 2 -8.09 13.75 -51.47
N ALA A 3 -7.15 13.78 -50.54
CA ALA A 3 -6.27 12.64 -50.32
C ALA A 3 -7.13 11.47 -49.87
N GLU A 4 -7.26 10.45 -50.72
CA GLU A 4 -7.79 9.16 -50.30
C GLU A 4 -6.87 8.64 -49.18
N GLY A 5 -7.33 8.77 -47.93
CA GLY A 5 -6.61 8.25 -46.78
C GLY A 5 -6.50 6.73 -46.88
N PHE A 6 -5.34 6.19 -46.53
CA PHE A 6 -5.13 4.74 -46.47
C PHE A 6 -6.17 4.08 -45.54
N SER A 7 -6.86 3.05 -46.04
CA SER A 7 -7.85 2.29 -45.28
C SER A 7 -7.31 0.95 -44.81
N HIS A 8 -7.26 0.73 -43.49
CA HIS A 8 -6.88 -0.56 -42.91
C HIS A 8 -7.84 -1.70 -43.27
N ARG A 9 -9.06 -1.42 -43.77
CA ARG A 9 -10.01 -2.46 -44.23
C ARG A 9 -9.51 -3.25 -45.44
N LEU A 10 -8.51 -2.73 -46.14
CA LEU A 10 -7.89 -3.39 -47.30
C LEU A 10 -6.78 -4.37 -46.88
N LEU A 11 -6.36 -4.35 -45.60
CA LEU A 11 -5.41 -5.31 -45.06
C LEU A 11 -6.16 -6.60 -44.69
N ALA A 12 -5.59 -7.74 -45.08
CA ALA A 12 -6.16 -9.06 -44.80
C ALA A 12 -5.11 -9.96 -44.13
N GLY A 13 -5.61 -10.86 -43.27
CA GLY A 13 -4.79 -11.86 -42.58
C GLY A 13 -3.74 -11.24 -41.66
N GLU A 14 -2.60 -11.92 -41.54
CA GLU A 14 -1.50 -11.65 -40.60
C GLU A 14 -0.97 -10.20 -40.67
N ILE A 15 -1.09 -9.54 -41.82
CA ILE A 15 -0.64 -8.15 -42.01
C ILE A 15 -1.46 -7.18 -41.15
N SER A 16 -2.76 -7.45 -40.94
CA SER A 16 -3.61 -6.61 -40.10
C SER A 16 -3.27 -6.72 -38.60
N GLU A 17 -2.59 -7.78 -38.19
CA GLU A 17 -2.24 -8.04 -36.79
C GLU A 17 -0.81 -7.57 -36.46
N ARG A 18 0.07 -7.45 -37.46
CA ARG A 18 1.47 -7.02 -37.29
C ARG A 18 1.64 -5.50 -37.40
N CYS A 19 0.98 -4.75 -36.53
CA CYS A 19 0.96 -3.27 -36.56
C CYS A 19 2.35 -2.63 -36.70
N GLN A 20 3.37 -3.23 -36.07
CA GLN A 20 4.73 -2.70 -36.06
C GLN A 20 5.41 -2.67 -37.44
N SER A 21 5.02 -3.53 -38.39
CA SER A 21 5.64 -3.55 -39.72
C SER A 21 5.53 -2.19 -40.42
N CYS A 22 4.49 -1.42 -40.10
CA CYS A 22 4.27 -0.08 -40.62
C CYS A 22 4.40 1.02 -39.55
N HIS A 23 4.01 0.75 -38.30
CA HIS A 23 3.92 1.76 -37.24
C HIS A 23 5.10 1.78 -36.26
N ARG A 24 6.17 1.01 -36.48
CA ARG A 24 7.35 0.98 -35.59
C ARG A 24 7.90 2.36 -35.22
N HIS A 25 8.01 3.27 -36.19
CA HIS A 25 8.55 4.62 -35.98
C HIS A 25 7.51 5.63 -35.49
N ARG A 26 6.26 5.20 -35.31
CA ARG A 26 5.17 6.02 -34.79
C ARG A 26 4.88 5.75 -33.32
N ARG A 27 5.47 4.70 -32.73
CA ARG A 27 5.31 4.37 -31.31
C ARG A 27 5.93 5.49 -30.45
N PRO A 28 5.15 6.14 -29.57
CA PRO A 28 5.69 7.11 -28.61
C PRO A 28 6.76 6.50 -27.71
N VAL A 29 7.65 7.36 -27.20
CA VAL A 29 8.67 6.99 -26.21
C VAL A 29 8.21 7.48 -24.85
N ASP A 30 7.33 6.72 -24.21
CA ASP A 30 6.82 6.98 -22.86
C ASP A 30 6.81 5.69 -22.02
N ALA A 31 6.56 5.82 -20.72
CA ALA A 31 6.60 4.68 -19.79
C ALA A 31 5.60 3.57 -20.17
N VAL A 32 4.42 3.93 -20.69
CA VAL A 32 3.40 2.95 -21.09
C VAL A 32 3.88 2.15 -22.29
N HIS A 33 4.28 2.80 -23.38
CA HIS A 33 4.72 2.14 -24.62
C HIS A 33 6.06 1.38 -24.47
N GLN A 34 6.84 1.68 -23.44
CA GLN A 34 8.06 0.93 -23.10
C GLN A 34 7.75 -0.37 -22.35
N GLN A 35 6.66 -0.39 -21.58
CA GLN A 35 6.31 -1.53 -20.72
C GLN A 35 5.25 -2.46 -21.31
N VAL A 36 4.53 -2.03 -22.35
CA VAL A 36 3.55 -2.88 -23.04
C VAL A 36 4.14 -3.56 -24.27
N GLY A 37 3.70 -4.80 -24.51
CA GLY A 37 4.17 -5.63 -25.63
C GLY A 37 3.67 -5.17 -27.01
N GLU A 38 3.80 -6.05 -27.99
CA GLU A 38 3.61 -5.74 -29.41
C GLU A 38 2.14 -5.64 -29.86
N ASN A 39 1.21 -5.95 -28.97
CA ASN A 39 -0.22 -6.06 -29.24
C ASN A 39 -0.91 -4.68 -29.17
N CYS A 40 -0.60 -3.80 -30.12
CA CYS A 40 -1.14 -2.43 -30.15
C CYS A 40 -2.68 -2.39 -30.16
N GLY A 41 -3.32 -3.40 -30.77
CA GLY A 41 -4.77 -3.54 -30.88
C GLY A 41 -5.50 -3.72 -29.54
N THR A 42 -4.78 -4.04 -28.46
CA THR A 42 -5.36 -4.14 -27.12
C THR A 42 -5.79 -2.77 -26.58
N CYS A 43 -5.09 -1.70 -26.97
CA CYS A 43 -5.34 -0.34 -26.49
C CYS A 43 -5.87 0.59 -27.60
N HIS A 44 -5.48 0.34 -28.85
CA HIS A 44 -5.78 1.19 -29.99
C HIS A 44 -6.67 0.49 -31.00
N GLN A 45 -7.53 1.25 -31.69
CA GLN A 45 -8.33 0.74 -32.79
C GLN A 45 -7.91 1.41 -34.10
N THR A 46 -8.00 0.67 -35.21
CA THR A 46 -7.69 1.22 -36.55
C THR A 46 -8.70 2.26 -37.02
N SER A 47 -9.89 2.29 -36.40
CA SER A 47 -10.93 3.31 -36.57
C SER A 47 -10.63 4.61 -35.83
N GLY A 48 -9.78 4.57 -34.80
CA GLY A 48 -9.42 5.69 -33.96
C GLY A 48 -8.30 5.31 -32.99
N TRP A 49 -7.13 5.91 -33.20
CA TRP A 49 -5.94 5.62 -32.39
C TRP A 49 -6.01 6.26 -30.99
N THR A 50 -6.80 7.33 -30.85
CA THR A 50 -7.02 8.04 -29.59
C THR A 50 -8.52 8.31 -29.38
N PRO A 51 -9.01 8.31 -28.12
CA PRO A 51 -8.29 7.89 -26.92
C PRO A 51 -8.03 6.38 -26.92
N ALA A 52 -6.91 5.96 -26.33
CA ALA A 52 -6.65 4.55 -26.09
C ALA A 52 -7.37 4.10 -24.81
N THR A 53 -7.74 2.82 -24.73
CA THR A 53 -8.13 2.19 -23.46
C THR A 53 -6.89 1.67 -22.75
N PHE A 54 -6.85 1.79 -21.42
CA PHE A 54 -5.77 1.23 -20.60
C PHE A 54 -6.34 0.45 -19.42
N ASP A 55 -5.74 -0.69 -19.14
CA ASP A 55 -6.16 -1.64 -18.13
C ASP A 55 -4.93 -2.26 -17.47
N HIS A 56 -4.78 -2.04 -16.16
CA HIS A 56 -3.61 -2.49 -15.38
C HIS A 56 -3.44 -4.01 -15.40
N ARG A 57 -4.50 -4.79 -15.65
CA ARG A 57 -4.44 -6.25 -15.75
C ARG A 57 -3.63 -6.74 -16.97
N LEU A 58 -3.30 -5.85 -17.90
CA LEU A 58 -2.50 -6.16 -19.08
C LEU A 58 -0.99 -6.06 -18.83
N LEU A 59 -0.58 -5.56 -17.66
CA LEU A 59 0.82 -5.44 -17.29
C LEU A 59 1.36 -6.76 -16.72
N ASP A 60 2.63 -7.02 -16.96
CA ASP A 60 3.36 -8.06 -16.22
C ASP A 60 3.36 -7.74 -14.71
N ALA A 61 3.32 -8.79 -13.88
CA ALA A 61 3.18 -8.65 -12.43
C ALA A 61 4.27 -7.76 -11.80
N ALA A 62 5.51 -7.84 -12.28
CA ALA A 62 6.61 -7.01 -11.80
C ALA A 62 6.39 -5.51 -12.09
N VAL A 63 5.84 -5.18 -13.25
CA VAL A 63 5.52 -3.79 -13.62
C VAL A 63 4.29 -3.30 -12.85
N ALA A 64 3.28 -4.16 -12.69
CA ALA A 64 2.08 -3.84 -11.92
C ALA A 64 2.38 -3.52 -10.45
N ASP A 65 3.37 -4.19 -9.85
CA ASP A 65 3.81 -3.94 -8.48
C ASP A 65 4.69 -2.68 -8.35
N ALA A 66 5.31 -2.20 -9.44
CA ALA A 66 6.18 -1.03 -9.46
C ALA A 66 5.40 0.27 -9.79
N CYS A 67 4.36 0.57 -8.99
CA CYS A 67 3.42 1.66 -9.29
C CYS A 67 4.11 3.03 -9.49
N ALA A 68 5.18 3.30 -8.74
CA ALA A 68 5.94 4.55 -8.80
C ALA A 68 6.61 4.78 -10.16
N ASP A 69 6.95 3.73 -10.91
CA ASP A 69 7.61 3.86 -12.21
C ASP A 69 6.77 4.66 -13.22
N CYS A 70 5.44 4.63 -13.07
CA CYS A 70 4.50 5.41 -13.89
C CYS A 70 3.80 6.54 -13.11
N HIS A 71 3.53 6.35 -11.81
CA HIS A 71 2.66 7.23 -11.03
C HIS A 71 3.39 8.13 -10.01
N ASP A 72 4.72 8.19 -10.01
CA ASP A 72 5.46 9.03 -9.05
C ASP A 72 5.07 10.51 -9.15
N THR A 73 4.80 11.03 -10.35
CA THR A 73 4.39 12.44 -10.56
C THR A 73 3.00 12.77 -10.01
N ASN A 74 2.14 11.76 -9.84
CA ASN A 74 0.78 11.92 -9.34
C ASN A 74 0.67 11.51 -7.85
N ARG A 75 1.79 11.14 -7.23
CA ARG A 75 1.83 10.76 -5.81
C ARG A 75 1.53 11.99 -4.94
N PRO A 76 0.56 11.91 -4.00
CA PRO A 76 0.29 12.99 -3.07
C PRO A 76 1.53 13.37 -2.26
N ASP A 77 1.79 14.67 -2.12
CA ASP A 77 2.88 15.18 -1.31
C ASP A 77 2.43 15.39 0.16
N ASN A 78 2.20 14.28 0.86
CA ASN A 78 1.89 14.28 2.30
C ASN A 78 2.83 13.36 3.09
N ASP A 79 2.84 13.51 4.41
CA ASP A 79 3.76 12.79 5.29
C ASP A 79 3.64 11.28 5.15
N LEU A 80 2.42 10.75 5.05
CA LEU A 80 2.21 9.31 4.86
C LEU A 80 2.89 8.81 3.57
N HIS A 81 2.72 9.48 2.43
CA HIS A 81 3.30 9.04 1.16
C HIS A 81 4.80 9.34 1.03
N ARG A 82 5.33 10.30 1.80
CA ARG A 82 6.77 10.61 1.85
C ARG A 82 7.54 9.66 2.76
N GLN A 83 6.96 9.27 3.89
CA GLN A 83 7.65 8.51 4.94
C GLN A 83 7.39 7.00 4.84
N SER A 84 6.29 6.59 4.21
CA SER A 84 5.94 5.17 4.10
C SER A 84 6.78 4.46 3.04
N ALA A 85 7.42 3.36 3.44
CA ALA A 85 8.00 2.36 2.54
C ALA A 85 7.00 1.24 2.16
N ILE A 86 5.71 1.42 2.47
CA ILE A 86 4.65 0.45 2.20
C ILE A 86 4.31 0.48 0.71
N ALA A 87 4.08 -0.69 0.11
CA ALA A 87 3.71 -0.79 -1.30
C ALA A 87 2.35 -0.13 -1.55
N CYS A 88 2.18 0.57 -2.68
CA CYS A 88 0.93 1.28 -2.97
C CYS A 88 -0.31 0.37 -2.93
N ARG A 89 -0.16 -0.87 -3.39
CA ARG A 89 -1.21 -1.91 -3.42
C ARG A 89 -1.72 -2.33 -2.04
N ASP A 90 -0.98 -2.03 -0.98
CA ASP A 90 -1.40 -2.34 0.38
C ASP A 90 -2.51 -1.40 0.87
N CYS A 91 -2.65 -0.24 0.22
CA CYS A 91 -3.68 0.76 0.52
C CYS A 91 -4.61 1.06 -0.66
N HIS A 92 -4.13 0.90 -1.89
CA HIS A 92 -4.85 1.27 -3.12
C HIS A 92 -5.13 0.07 -4.00
N THR A 93 -6.24 0.10 -4.72
CA THR A 93 -6.56 -0.88 -5.77
C THR A 93 -6.58 -0.22 -7.14
N THR A 94 -6.30 -0.97 -8.19
CA THR A 94 -6.37 -0.47 -9.57
C THR A 94 -7.80 -0.27 -10.06
N ASP A 95 -8.77 -0.95 -9.43
CA ASP A 95 -10.20 -0.80 -9.73
C ASP A 95 -10.79 0.46 -9.07
N ALA A 96 -10.33 0.80 -7.87
CA ALA A 96 -10.70 2.01 -7.15
C ALA A 96 -9.50 2.56 -6.36
N TRP A 97 -8.88 3.62 -6.90
CA TRP A 97 -7.71 4.25 -6.27
C TRP A 97 -8.08 5.06 -5.01
N LYS A 98 -9.29 5.61 -4.97
CA LYS A 98 -9.83 6.36 -3.81
C LYS A 98 -11.25 5.85 -3.47
N PRO A 99 -11.60 5.76 -2.18
CA PRO A 99 -10.73 5.92 -1.01
C PRO A 99 -9.69 4.79 -0.92
N ALA A 100 -8.57 5.06 -0.24
CA ALA A 100 -7.65 4.00 0.14
C ALA A 100 -8.29 3.14 1.23
N THR A 101 -7.92 1.87 1.28
CA THR A 101 -8.26 0.97 2.40
C THR A 101 -7.09 0.90 3.36
N PHE A 102 -7.38 0.76 4.65
CA PHE A 102 -6.37 0.46 5.67
C PHE A 102 -6.83 -0.76 6.44
N ASP A 103 -5.99 -1.79 6.48
CA ASP A 103 -6.25 -3.01 7.23
C ASP A 103 -5.63 -2.88 8.63
N HIS A 104 -6.44 -2.54 9.62
CA HIS A 104 -5.98 -2.46 11.01
C HIS A 104 -5.33 -3.77 11.46
N ASP A 105 -5.91 -4.94 11.17
CA ASP A 105 -5.40 -6.23 11.66
C ASP A 105 -3.99 -6.57 11.13
N ARG A 106 -3.60 -5.99 10.00
CA ARG A 106 -2.25 -6.10 9.43
C ARG A 106 -1.22 -5.31 10.22
N TRP A 107 -1.59 -4.13 10.73
CA TRP A 107 -0.66 -3.16 11.33
C TRP A 107 -0.81 -3.03 12.86
N PHE A 108 -2.05 -3.00 13.36
CA PHE A 108 -2.41 -2.98 14.78
C PHE A 108 -3.79 -3.62 15.01
N ARG A 109 -3.82 -4.73 15.75
CA ARG A 109 -5.01 -5.51 16.07
C ARG A 109 -5.72 -4.94 17.28
N PHE A 110 -7.03 -4.76 17.14
CA PHE A 110 -7.88 -4.48 18.28
C PHE A 110 -8.13 -5.76 19.08
N ASP A 111 -8.21 -5.63 20.40
CA ASP A 111 -8.87 -6.66 21.20
C ASP A 111 -10.34 -6.69 20.81
N ARG A 112 -10.78 -7.84 20.30
CA ARG A 112 -12.14 -8.06 19.80
C ARG A 112 -13.20 -7.92 20.90
N HIS A 113 -12.81 -7.97 22.17
CA HIS A 113 -13.71 -7.82 23.31
C HIS A 113 -13.96 -6.35 23.70
N HIS A 114 -13.13 -5.42 23.20
CA HIS A 114 -13.18 -4.01 23.56
C HIS A 114 -13.19 -3.12 22.31
N PRO A 115 -14.32 -3.03 21.59
CA PRO A 115 -14.44 -2.11 20.48
C PRO A 115 -14.29 -0.67 20.98
N ALA A 116 -13.37 0.07 20.37
CA ALA A 116 -13.13 1.49 20.65
C ALA A 116 -13.51 2.34 19.43
N ASP A 117 -13.99 3.56 19.69
CA ASP A 117 -14.19 4.55 18.63
C ASP A 117 -12.84 4.96 18.02
N CYS A 118 -12.81 5.24 16.71
CA CYS A 118 -11.58 5.65 16.02
C CYS A 118 -10.91 6.85 16.72
N ALA A 119 -11.73 7.77 17.25
CA ALA A 119 -11.29 8.99 17.93
C ALA A 119 -10.53 8.72 19.25
N THR A 120 -10.71 7.54 19.86
CA THR A 120 -10.00 7.14 21.08
C THR A 120 -8.49 7.07 20.86
N CYS A 121 -8.07 6.52 19.72
CA CYS A 121 -6.66 6.45 19.35
C CYS A 121 -6.25 7.56 18.39
N HIS A 122 -7.15 8.00 17.51
CA HIS A 122 -6.89 9.01 16.49
C HIS A 122 -7.63 10.32 16.83
N PRO A 123 -7.10 11.16 17.73
CA PRO A 123 -7.77 12.38 18.17
C PRO A 123 -7.94 13.40 17.04
N ASN A 124 -7.12 13.28 15.97
CA ASN A 124 -7.20 14.11 14.79
C ASN A 124 -7.71 13.31 13.59
N SER A 125 -9.01 13.42 13.29
CA SER A 125 -9.63 12.77 12.13
C SER A 125 -9.11 13.28 10.77
N SER A 126 -8.38 14.39 10.73
CA SER A 126 -7.77 14.91 9.50
C SER A 126 -6.32 14.46 9.32
N ALA A 127 -5.70 13.89 10.35
CA ALA A 127 -4.35 13.35 10.32
C ALA A 127 -4.30 12.05 11.13
N PHE A 128 -4.78 10.96 10.54
CA PHE A 128 -4.80 9.64 11.18
C PHE A 128 -3.40 9.09 11.52
N SER A 129 -2.33 9.67 10.98
CA SER A 129 -0.96 9.41 11.43
C SER A 129 -0.71 9.88 12.86
N ASP A 130 -1.49 10.84 13.35
CA ASP A 130 -1.46 11.27 14.74
C ASP A 130 -2.31 10.27 15.54
N TYR A 131 -1.65 9.48 16.39
CA TYR A 131 -2.32 8.54 17.26
C TYR A 131 -1.74 8.54 18.66
N SER A 132 -2.52 8.04 19.62
CA SER A 132 -2.12 7.87 21.01
C SER A 132 -2.55 6.50 21.52
N CYS A 133 -1.63 5.80 22.18
CA CYS A 133 -1.91 4.56 22.90
C CYS A 133 -2.48 4.83 24.30
N TYR A 134 -2.45 6.10 24.74
CA TYR A 134 -2.79 6.54 26.09
C TYR A 134 -4.29 6.84 26.28
N GLY A 135 -5.11 6.67 25.23
CA GLY A 135 -6.53 7.03 25.22
C GLY A 135 -7.50 5.96 25.75
N CYS A 136 -7.06 4.72 25.94
CA CYS A 136 -7.91 3.63 26.41
C CYS A 136 -7.89 3.52 27.95
N HIS A 137 -6.94 2.80 28.58
CA HIS A 137 -6.77 2.77 30.04
C HIS A 137 -5.31 2.43 30.44
N GLU A 138 -4.91 2.78 31.68
CA GLU A 138 -3.65 2.45 32.39
C GLU A 138 -2.31 2.82 31.71
N HIS A 139 -2.32 3.33 30.49
CA HIS A 139 -1.11 3.75 29.79
C HIS A 139 -0.77 5.21 30.11
N SER A 140 -0.36 5.56 31.33
CA SER A 140 0.37 6.82 31.49
C SER A 140 1.80 6.61 30.99
N ARG A 141 2.39 7.60 30.30
CA ARG A 141 3.78 7.52 29.85
C ARG A 141 4.74 7.17 31.01
N SER A 142 4.47 7.68 32.21
CA SER A 142 5.28 7.39 33.40
C SER A 142 5.18 5.94 33.89
N ARG A 143 3.99 5.34 33.88
CA ARG A 143 3.79 3.96 34.32
C ARG A 143 4.40 2.99 33.31
N ILE A 144 4.11 3.17 32.02
CA ILE A 144 4.74 2.42 30.92
C ILE A 144 6.26 2.51 30.99
N ALA A 145 6.81 3.71 31.18
CA ALA A 145 8.26 3.90 31.29
C ALA A 145 8.87 3.13 32.47
N GLY A 146 8.14 3.04 33.59
CA GLY A 146 8.52 2.26 34.76
C GLY A 146 8.64 0.79 34.41
N GLU A 147 7.56 0.19 33.92
CA GLU A 147 7.51 -1.23 33.52
C GLU A 147 8.56 -1.57 32.46
N HIS A 148 8.68 -0.74 31.41
CA HIS A 148 9.70 -0.95 30.38
C HIS A 148 11.12 -0.84 30.92
N LEU A 149 11.37 0.02 31.90
CA LEU A 149 12.69 0.18 32.52
C LEU A 149 13.08 -1.04 33.35
N GLU A 150 12.13 -1.71 34.00
CA GLU A 150 12.36 -2.98 34.72
C GLU A 150 12.84 -4.08 33.77
N GLU A 151 12.31 -4.10 32.55
CA GLU A 151 12.73 -4.98 31.46
C GLU A 151 13.93 -4.45 30.65
N GLY A 152 14.49 -3.30 31.04
CA GLY A 152 15.66 -2.69 30.40
C GLY A 152 15.38 -2.00 29.04
N ILE A 153 14.12 -1.82 28.68
CA ILE A 153 13.68 -1.14 27.46
C ILE A 153 13.60 0.36 27.73
N ARG A 154 14.38 1.15 26.98
CA ARG A 154 14.47 2.61 27.16
C ARG A 154 13.93 3.43 26.00
N ASN A 155 13.79 2.83 24.82
CA ASN A 155 13.22 3.48 23.64
C ASN A 155 11.93 2.75 23.26
N PHE A 156 10.79 3.33 23.63
CA PHE A 156 9.46 2.75 23.43
C PHE A 156 8.48 3.78 22.83
N GLU A 157 8.99 4.87 22.26
CA GLU A 157 8.14 5.94 21.72
C GLU A 157 7.26 5.44 20.55
N ASN A 158 7.77 4.49 19.75
CA ASN A 158 7.00 3.82 18.71
C ASN A 158 6.44 2.47 19.21
N CYS A 159 5.33 2.53 19.94
CA CYS A 159 4.69 1.36 20.57
C CYS A 159 4.44 0.23 19.55
N ALA A 160 3.97 0.59 18.35
CA ALA A 160 3.61 -0.35 17.28
C ALA A 160 4.81 -1.09 16.66
N GLU A 161 6.05 -0.67 16.94
CA GLU A 161 7.25 -1.39 16.51
C GLU A 161 7.40 -2.73 17.26
N CYS A 162 6.99 -2.76 18.53
CA CYS A 162 7.09 -3.93 19.40
C CYS A 162 5.74 -4.59 19.67
N HIS A 163 4.65 -3.83 19.75
CA HIS A 163 3.33 -4.34 20.09
C HIS A 163 2.41 -4.31 18.86
N ARG A 164 1.82 -5.47 18.51
CA ARG A 164 0.80 -5.53 17.45
C ARG A 164 -0.64 -5.39 17.96
N SER A 165 -0.81 -5.21 19.26
CA SER A 165 -2.07 -4.90 19.91
C SER A 165 -1.79 -4.15 21.22
N GLY A 166 -2.83 -3.82 21.99
CA GLY A 166 -2.67 -3.26 23.34
C GLY A 166 -2.28 -4.30 24.41
N ASP A 167 -2.10 -5.57 24.03
CA ASP A 167 -1.77 -6.66 24.95
C ASP A 167 -0.25 -6.68 25.25
N GLU A 168 0.09 -6.68 26.53
CA GLU A 168 1.47 -6.77 27.02
C GLU A 168 2.16 -8.09 26.65
N HIS A 169 1.40 -9.14 26.37
CA HIS A 169 1.91 -10.46 25.97
C HIS A 169 2.05 -10.61 24.45
N ASP A 170 1.53 -9.69 23.63
CA ASP A 170 1.62 -9.72 22.16
C ASP A 170 2.88 -9.02 21.63
N ILE A 171 4.02 -9.28 22.28
CA ILE A 171 5.30 -8.67 21.89
C ILE A 171 5.85 -9.35 20.65
N GLN A 172 5.90 -8.54 19.60
CA GLN A 172 6.67 -8.61 18.38
C GLN A 172 8.16 -8.85 18.54
N ARG A 173 8.64 -9.94 19.14
CA ARG A 173 10.10 -10.17 19.19
C ARG A 173 10.66 -10.36 17.78
N GLY A 174 11.15 -9.27 17.20
CA GLY A 174 12.03 -9.26 16.04
C GLY A 174 13.31 -10.04 16.36
N ARG A 175 13.30 -11.34 16.10
CA ARG A 175 14.44 -12.20 15.79
C ARG A 175 15.74 -11.89 16.56
N ARG A 176 15.85 -12.33 17.81
CA ARG A 176 17.11 -12.86 18.39
C ARG A 176 16.88 -13.60 19.72
N GLY A 177 17.12 -14.91 19.68
CA GLY A 177 17.60 -15.71 20.80
C GLY A 177 16.54 -16.32 21.71
N GLU A 178 16.29 -17.61 21.51
CA GLU A 178 15.80 -18.51 22.55
C GLU A 178 16.51 -18.24 23.88
N ARG A 179 15.71 -18.11 24.95
CA ARG A 179 15.99 -18.75 26.23
C ARG A 179 14.67 -18.94 26.97
N ASP A 180 14.16 -20.16 26.83
CA ASP A 180 13.31 -20.76 27.85
C ASP A 180 14.08 -20.77 29.18
N THR A 181 13.59 -20.02 30.15
CA THR A 181 13.71 -20.37 31.56
C THR A 181 12.49 -19.83 32.32
N GLY A 182 11.49 -20.69 32.49
CA GLY A 182 10.82 -20.91 33.77
C GLY A 182 10.14 -19.74 34.50
N ARG A 183 8.80 -19.75 34.43
CA ARG A 183 7.86 -19.55 35.56
C ARG A 183 8.09 -18.32 36.46
N ARG A 184 7.15 -17.36 36.35
CA ARG A 184 6.33 -16.90 37.48
C ARG A 184 5.05 -16.25 36.94
N SER A 185 3.94 -16.96 37.07
CA SER A 185 2.62 -16.34 37.18
C SER A 185 2.66 -15.45 38.42
N GLY A 186 2.79 -14.15 38.23
CA GLY A 186 2.46 -13.15 39.23
C GLY A 186 0.98 -12.86 39.08
N GLU A 187 0.20 -13.15 40.12
CA GLU A 187 -1.18 -12.67 40.24
C GLU A 187 -1.13 -11.13 40.27
N HIS A 188 -1.50 -10.49 39.17
CA HIS A 188 -1.87 -9.08 39.19
C HIS A 188 -3.23 -8.99 39.87
N HIS A 189 -3.24 -8.34 41.03
CA HIS A 189 -4.46 -7.90 41.69
C HIS A 189 -5.02 -6.74 40.86
N ASP A 190 -6.21 -6.95 40.33
CA ASP A 190 -7.09 -5.87 39.87
C ASP A 190 -7.55 -5.12 41.13
N ASP A 191 -7.06 -3.90 41.34
CA ASP A 191 -7.66 -2.95 42.28
C ASP A 191 -8.58 -2.01 41.50
N ASP A 192 -9.85 -1.99 41.91
CA ASP A 192 -11.00 -1.21 41.40
C ASP A 192 -10.75 0.30 41.16
#